data_AF-A0A6P0IX12-F1
#
_entry.id   AF-A0A6P0IX12-F1
#
_cell.length_a   1.000
_cell.length_b   1.000
_cell.length_c   1.000
_cell.angle_alpha   90.00
_cell.angle_beta   90.00
_cell.angle_gamma   90.00
#
_symmetry.space_group_name_H-M   'P 1'
#
loop_
_entity.id
_entity.type
_entity.pdbx_description
1 polymer ?
#
loop_
_entity_poly.entity_id
_entity_poly.type
_entity_poly.pdbx_seq_one_letter_code
_entity_poly.pdbx_strand_id
1 'polypeptide(L)'
;MLDTSTELISFPALTETLTLELEQQQQALDIANQIAETSGTLAIYLQELALLVFEDWLEKREPSLRVERAANVLVNSELSQAIAKVINAVCNLQVGDFNICIIPSFGFSDPFVNLPQAIVTIPQFTAHFYVVIAIDDDLGIAGIKGVNRYDQLVKDISNLVVGSDQTYELPLSRFTMSGDDLLLDLQCLSPEEIPLPEIPQPSQDYIKDVIEILNQQAINVGQWLYNQIDELAQELSWQLLPAPSPALRFSRNPAQELAEILTIIDIEIPAAAVRSYRDFQLAGIPLRLYAITWQLPQFEPEGDWTIVLILGASPGNTPPSGIKLRITDFTMVL
;
A
#
# COMPACT_ATOMS: atom_id res chain seq x y z
N MET A 1 -9.18 -5.32 56.28
CA MET A 1 -10.12 -5.69 55.21
C MET A 1 -9.68 -4.91 54.00
N LEU A 2 -8.92 -5.56 53.11
CA LEU A 2 -8.53 -5.00 51.83
C LEU A 2 -9.63 -5.43 50.85
N ASP A 3 -10.34 -4.44 50.34
CA ASP A 3 -11.41 -4.61 49.38
C ASP A 3 -10.76 -4.89 48.01
N THR A 4 -10.74 -6.15 47.61
CA THR A 4 -10.34 -6.58 46.28
C THR A 4 -11.45 -6.20 45.31
N SER A 5 -11.42 -4.95 44.84
CA SER A 5 -12.16 -4.55 43.65
C SER A 5 -11.49 -5.22 42.46
N THR A 6 -11.98 -6.40 42.12
CA THR A 6 -11.75 -7.06 40.84
C THR A 6 -12.30 -6.14 39.77
N GLU A 7 -11.47 -5.27 39.22
CA GLU A 7 -11.75 -4.63 37.93
C GLU A 7 -11.86 -5.77 36.90
N LEU A 8 -13.09 -6.22 36.69
CA LEU A 8 -13.48 -7.03 35.56
C LEU A 8 -13.23 -6.19 34.31
N ILE A 9 -12.05 -6.35 33.74
CA ILE A 9 -11.75 -5.95 32.37
C ILE A 9 -12.76 -6.71 31.50
N SER A 10 -13.81 -6.01 31.07
CA SER A 10 -14.74 -6.55 30.08
C SER A 10 -13.99 -6.62 28.76
N PHE A 11 -13.50 -7.80 28.40
CA PHE A 11 -13.08 -8.07 27.04
C PHE A 11 -14.33 -7.91 26.16
N PRO A 12 -14.32 -7.07 25.11
CA PRO A 12 -15.36 -7.17 24.09
C PRO A 12 -15.39 -8.63 23.62
N ALA A 13 -16.58 -9.20 23.50
CA ALA A 13 -16.77 -10.64 23.31
C ALA A 13 -15.86 -11.15 22.19
N LEU A 14 -14.82 -11.91 22.57
CA LEU A 14 -14.01 -12.71 21.68
C LEU A 14 -14.93 -13.80 21.15
N THR A 15 -15.61 -13.49 20.05
CA THR A 15 -16.80 -14.27 19.71
C THR A 15 -16.39 -15.59 19.03
N GLU A 16 -15.21 -15.67 18.42
CA GLU A 16 -14.82 -16.79 17.55
C GLU A 16 -13.30 -17.06 17.59
N THR A 17 -12.79 -17.58 18.72
CA THR A 17 -11.39 -18.02 18.87
C THR A 17 -11.24 -19.52 18.61
N LEU A 18 -10.22 -19.88 17.84
CA LEU A 18 -9.74 -21.23 17.59
C LEU A 18 -8.42 -21.47 18.34
N THR A 19 -8.22 -22.70 18.79
CA THR A 19 -6.92 -23.16 19.28
C THR A 19 -5.98 -23.31 18.09
N LEU A 20 -4.77 -22.75 18.21
CA LEU A 20 -3.71 -22.95 17.23
C LEU A 20 -3.12 -24.35 17.41
N GLU A 21 -3.22 -25.17 16.37
CA GLU A 21 -2.60 -26.48 16.35
C GLU A 21 -1.11 -26.36 16.01
N LEU A 22 -0.29 -27.21 16.64
CA LEU A 22 1.17 -27.22 16.39
C LEU A 22 1.50 -27.46 14.92
N GLU A 23 0.66 -28.22 14.21
CA GLU A 23 0.78 -28.46 12.76
C GLU A 23 0.61 -27.18 11.95
N GLN A 24 -0.36 -26.33 12.31
CA GLN A 24 -0.59 -25.03 11.64
C GLN A 24 0.60 -24.09 11.87
N GLN A 25 1.11 -24.02 13.11
CA GLN A 25 2.29 -23.21 13.43
C GLN A 25 3.53 -23.69 12.66
N GLN A 26 3.76 -25.01 12.60
CA GLN A 26 4.90 -25.56 11.86
C GLN A 26 4.77 -25.31 10.36
N GLN A 27 3.59 -25.49 9.78
CA GLN A 27 3.34 -25.22 8.36
C GLN A 27 3.59 -23.75 8.02
N ALA A 28 3.07 -22.82 8.83
CA ALA A 28 3.29 -21.40 8.65
C ALA A 28 4.77 -21.03 8.76
N LEU A 29 5.50 -21.66 9.70
CA LEU A 29 6.94 -21.45 9.88
C LEU A 29 7.75 -21.97 8.69
N ASP A 30 7.41 -23.15 8.16
CA ASP A 30 8.08 -23.74 7.00
C ASP A 30 7.93 -22.86 5.76
N ILE A 31 6.73 -22.31 5.52
CA ILE A 31 6.48 -21.36 4.43
C ILE A 31 7.24 -20.06 4.63
N ALA A 32 7.22 -19.49 5.84
CA ALA A 32 7.95 -18.28 6.16
C ALA A 32 9.46 -18.43 5.93
N ASN A 33 10.03 -19.58 6.30
CA ASN A 33 11.45 -19.88 6.10
C ASN A 33 11.82 -20.09 4.63
N GLN A 34 10.89 -20.53 3.79
CA GLN A 34 11.12 -20.69 2.34
C GLN A 34 11.12 -19.35 1.60
N ILE A 35 10.33 -18.37 2.07
CA ILE A 35 10.09 -17.12 1.33
C ILE A 35 10.96 -15.96 1.84
N ALA A 36 11.17 -15.83 3.16
CA ALA A 36 11.79 -14.64 3.75
C ALA A 36 13.33 -14.72 3.83
N GLU A 37 14.00 -13.67 3.36
CA GLU A 37 15.44 -13.44 3.59
C GLU A 37 15.65 -12.72 4.93
N THR A 38 15.52 -13.42 6.07
CA THR A 38 15.79 -12.95 7.45
C THR A 38 14.98 -11.76 7.99
N SER A 39 14.51 -10.84 7.13
CA SER A 39 13.74 -9.63 7.43
C SER A 39 12.38 -9.81 6.75
N GLY A 40 11.31 -10.05 7.51
CA GLY A 40 9.96 -10.33 6.97
C GLY A 40 9.42 -11.73 7.30
N THR A 41 10.22 -12.60 7.92
CA THR A 41 9.79 -13.96 8.32
C THR A 41 8.57 -13.92 9.22
N LEU A 42 8.50 -12.97 10.16
CA LEU A 42 7.36 -12.83 11.08
C LEU A 42 6.07 -12.43 10.35
N ALA A 43 6.14 -11.51 9.39
CA ALA A 43 4.96 -11.08 8.63
C ALA A 43 4.39 -12.23 7.79
N ILE A 44 5.26 -12.97 7.08
CA ILE A 44 4.84 -14.11 6.28
C ILE A 44 4.31 -15.26 7.15
N TYR A 45 4.93 -15.51 8.31
CA TYR A 45 4.43 -16.47 9.30
C TYR A 45 3.00 -16.13 9.71
N LEU A 46 2.73 -14.87 10.08
CA LEU A 46 1.41 -14.45 10.53
C LEU A 46 0.38 -14.44 9.40
N GLN A 47 0.78 -14.09 8.18
CA GLN A 47 -0.08 -14.17 7.01
C GLN A 47 -0.54 -15.60 6.75
N GLU A 48 0.39 -16.57 6.71
CA GLU A 48 0.04 -17.97 6.50
C GLU A 48 -0.77 -18.52 7.68
N LEU A 49 -0.40 -18.19 8.91
CA LEU A 49 -1.13 -18.65 10.09
C LEU A 49 -2.56 -18.08 10.11
N ALA A 50 -2.74 -16.80 9.78
CA ALA A 50 -4.06 -16.19 9.67
C ALA A 50 -4.92 -16.85 8.58
N LEU A 51 -4.30 -17.22 7.44
CA LEU A 51 -4.98 -17.95 6.38
C LEU A 51 -5.44 -19.33 6.84
N LEU A 52 -4.55 -20.12 7.47
CA LEU A 52 -4.88 -21.45 7.98
C LEU A 52 -5.99 -21.41 9.04
N VAL A 53 -5.96 -20.41 9.92
CA VAL A 53 -7.00 -20.19 10.94
C VAL A 53 -8.33 -19.84 10.29
N PHE A 54 -8.33 -18.96 9.29
CA PHE A 54 -9.56 -18.58 8.59
C PHE A 54 -10.16 -19.75 7.80
N GLU A 55 -9.33 -20.58 7.17
CA GLU A 55 -9.78 -21.79 6.47
C GLU A 55 -10.41 -22.81 7.42
N ASP A 56 -9.74 -23.10 8.54
CA ASP A 56 -10.26 -24.00 9.57
C ASP A 56 -11.56 -23.47 10.20
N TRP A 57 -11.63 -22.16 10.44
CA TRP A 57 -12.85 -21.49 10.89
C TRP A 57 -14.00 -21.69 9.90
N LEU A 58 -13.77 -21.42 8.61
CA LEU A 58 -14.79 -21.52 7.58
C LEU A 58 -15.25 -22.97 7.40
N GLU A 59 -14.33 -23.93 7.35
CA GLU A 59 -14.66 -25.35 7.20
C GLU A 59 -15.48 -25.88 8.37
N LYS A 60 -15.19 -25.44 9.61
CA LYS A 60 -15.95 -25.84 10.80
C LYS A 60 -17.35 -25.24 10.84
N ARG A 61 -17.54 -24.01 10.35
CA ARG A 61 -18.81 -23.26 10.47
C ARG A 61 -19.72 -23.49 9.28
N GLU A 62 -19.18 -23.49 8.07
CA GLU A 62 -19.94 -23.64 6.83
C GLU A 62 -19.15 -24.49 5.82
N PRO A 63 -19.22 -25.84 5.91
CA PRO A 63 -18.45 -26.74 5.05
C PRO A 63 -18.76 -26.63 3.55
N SER A 64 -19.87 -25.98 3.20
CA SER A 64 -20.26 -25.73 1.81
C SER A 64 -19.46 -24.60 1.17
N LEU A 65 -18.96 -23.66 1.97
CA LEU A 65 -18.07 -22.59 1.55
C LEU A 65 -16.62 -23.03 1.74
N ARG A 66 -15.78 -22.73 0.75
CA ARG A 66 -14.35 -23.02 0.81
C ARG A 66 -13.57 -21.81 0.34
N VAL A 67 -12.41 -21.62 0.94
CA VAL A 67 -11.43 -20.65 0.45
C VAL A 67 -10.78 -21.25 -0.79
N GLU A 68 -11.10 -20.69 -1.94
CA GLU A 68 -10.33 -20.88 -3.15
C GLU A 68 -9.10 -20.00 -3.04
N ARG A 69 -7.99 -20.61 -2.66
CA ARG A 69 -6.66 -20.01 -2.84
C ARG A 69 -6.47 -19.84 -4.35
N ALA A 70 -6.69 -18.63 -4.88
CA ALA A 70 -6.41 -18.35 -6.28
C ALA A 70 -4.97 -18.76 -6.61
N ALA A 71 -4.64 -18.95 -7.89
CA ALA A 71 -3.28 -19.28 -8.35
C ALA A 71 -2.18 -18.29 -7.89
N ASN A 72 -2.56 -17.21 -7.19
CA ASN A 72 -1.74 -16.11 -6.71
C ASN A 72 -1.54 -16.08 -5.19
N VAL A 73 -2.01 -17.07 -4.41
CA VAL A 73 -1.77 -17.13 -2.95
C VAL A 73 -0.40 -17.76 -2.66
N LEU A 74 0.45 -17.01 -1.94
CA LEU A 74 1.74 -17.27 -1.24
C LEU A 74 2.80 -18.23 -1.84
N VAL A 75 2.44 -19.26 -2.61
CA VAL A 75 3.33 -20.41 -2.89
C VAL A 75 3.54 -20.69 -4.39
N ASN A 76 2.72 -20.13 -5.29
CA ASN A 76 2.69 -20.60 -6.69
C ASN A 76 3.43 -19.73 -7.72
N SER A 77 3.93 -18.55 -7.33
CA SER A 77 4.61 -17.61 -8.23
C SER A 77 5.60 -16.72 -7.48
N GLU A 78 6.75 -16.42 -8.09
CA GLU A 78 7.71 -15.41 -7.59
C GLU A 78 7.02 -14.07 -7.30
N LEU A 79 6.00 -13.75 -8.09
CA LEU A 79 5.16 -12.56 -7.95
C LEU A 79 4.40 -12.53 -6.62
N SER A 80 3.77 -13.66 -6.26
CA SER A 80 3.01 -13.79 -5.01
C SER A 80 3.91 -13.66 -3.79
N GLN A 81 5.12 -14.23 -3.87
CA GLN A 81 6.12 -14.11 -2.82
C GLN A 81 6.62 -12.67 -2.67
N ALA A 82 6.81 -11.96 -3.79
CA ALA A 82 7.20 -10.55 -3.75
C ALA A 82 6.07 -9.67 -3.15
N ILE A 83 4.80 -9.95 -3.45
CA ILE A 83 3.66 -9.24 -2.86
C ILE A 83 3.60 -9.47 -1.34
N ALA A 84 3.71 -10.72 -0.89
CA ALA A 84 3.64 -11.08 0.53
C ALA A 84 4.74 -10.44 1.40
N LYS A 85 5.90 -10.16 0.81
CA LYS A 85 7.01 -9.46 1.47
C LYS A 85 6.71 -7.98 1.72
N VAL A 86 5.88 -7.37 0.87
CA VAL A 86 5.65 -5.92 0.87
C VAL A 86 4.32 -5.57 1.51
N ILE A 87 3.31 -6.41 1.31
CA ILE A 87 1.96 -6.20 1.83
C ILE A 87 1.75 -7.14 3.01
N ASN A 88 1.52 -6.59 4.20
CA ASN A 88 1.19 -7.37 5.39
C ASN A 88 -0.29 -7.81 5.43
N ALA A 89 -0.75 -8.48 4.37
CA ALA A 89 -2.12 -9.00 4.24
C ALA A 89 -2.17 -10.13 3.20
N VAL A 90 -3.13 -11.04 3.36
CA VAL A 90 -3.40 -12.11 2.38
C VAL A 90 -4.53 -11.67 1.47
N CYS A 91 -4.18 -11.32 0.23
CA CYS A 91 -5.11 -10.79 -0.76
C CYS A 91 -5.53 -11.86 -1.77
N ASN A 92 -6.56 -11.57 -2.57
CA ASN A 92 -7.01 -12.41 -3.68
C ASN A 92 -7.46 -13.82 -3.26
N LEU A 93 -8.03 -13.92 -2.07
CA LEU A 93 -8.75 -15.11 -1.64
C LEU A 93 -10.17 -15.04 -2.18
N GLN A 94 -10.71 -16.14 -2.65
CA GLN A 94 -12.09 -16.20 -3.13
C GLN A 94 -12.90 -17.17 -2.25
N VAL A 95 -14.08 -16.75 -1.82
CA VAL A 95 -15.07 -17.60 -1.13
C VAL A 95 -16.41 -17.42 -1.84
N GLY A 96 -16.82 -18.46 -2.59
CA GLY A 96 -17.93 -18.33 -3.53
C GLY A 96 -17.62 -17.28 -4.60
N ASP A 97 -18.49 -16.29 -4.76
CA ASP A 97 -18.29 -15.19 -5.72
C ASP A 97 -17.61 -13.96 -5.10
N PHE A 98 -17.21 -14.03 -3.82
CA PHE A 98 -16.62 -12.91 -3.11
C PHE A 98 -15.10 -13.04 -2.95
N ASN A 99 -14.38 -11.99 -3.37
CA ASN A 99 -13.01 -11.73 -2.93
C ASN A 99 -12.94 -11.33 -1.46
N ILE A 100 -12.00 -11.93 -0.72
CA ILE A 100 -11.69 -11.69 0.69
C ILE A 100 -10.22 -11.30 0.83
N CYS A 101 -9.94 -10.35 1.73
CA CYS A 101 -8.59 -10.00 2.17
C CYS A 101 -8.46 -10.23 3.68
N ILE A 102 -7.42 -10.96 4.09
CA ILE A 102 -7.13 -11.23 5.51
C ILE A 102 -6.02 -10.29 5.99
N ILE A 103 -6.25 -9.64 7.13
CA ILE A 103 -5.31 -8.73 7.78
C ILE A 103 -4.86 -9.37 9.10
N PRO A 104 -3.62 -9.91 9.19
CA PRO A 104 -3.11 -10.44 10.43
C PRO A 104 -2.87 -9.31 11.45
N SER A 105 -3.28 -9.54 12.70
CA SER A 105 -3.10 -8.63 13.83
C SER A 105 -2.51 -9.39 15.01
N PHE A 106 -1.62 -8.72 15.77
CA PHE A 106 -1.03 -9.29 16.97
C PHE A 106 -1.99 -9.15 18.14
N GLY A 107 -2.36 -10.29 18.72
CA GLY A 107 -3.16 -10.38 19.91
C GLY A 107 -4.55 -9.72 19.78
N PHE A 108 -5.29 -9.84 20.86
CA PHE A 108 -6.68 -9.39 20.92
C PHE A 108 -6.86 -8.03 21.59
N SER A 109 -5.83 -7.55 22.29
CA SER A 109 -5.88 -6.32 23.08
C SER A 109 -5.66 -5.05 22.26
N ASP A 110 -5.04 -5.15 21.08
CA ASP A 110 -4.76 -3.99 20.24
C ASP A 110 -6.07 -3.34 19.76
N PRO A 111 -6.35 -2.07 20.12
CA PRO A 111 -7.54 -1.36 19.68
C PRO A 111 -7.43 -0.81 18.25
N PHE A 112 -6.27 -0.91 17.61
CA PHE A 112 -6.03 -0.45 16.24
C PHE A 112 -5.69 -1.61 15.31
N VAL A 113 -5.87 -1.36 14.02
CA VAL A 113 -5.57 -2.26 12.92
C VAL A 113 -4.75 -1.48 11.91
N ASN A 114 -3.57 -2.01 11.57
CA ASN A 114 -2.73 -1.47 10.51
C ASN A 114 -3.20 -2.05 9.17
N LEU A 115 -3.77 -1.20 8.34
CA LEU A 115 -4.32 -1.55 7.04
C LEU A 115 -3.35 -1.08 5.94
N PRO A 116 -2.68 -1.98 5.21
CA PRO A 116 -1.85 -1.56 4.08
C PRO A 116 -2.67 -0.75 3.06
N GLN A 117 -2.16 0.39 2.61
CA GLN A 117 -2.87 1.23 1.64
C GLN A 117 -3.16 0.46 0.34
N ALA A 118 -2.19 -0.35 -0.09
CA ALA A 118 -2.24 -1.12 -1.33
C ALA A 118 -3.50 -2.00 -1.44
N ILE A 119 -4.01 -2.56 -0.33
CA ILE A 119 -5.15 -3.50 -0.38
C ILE A 119 -6.51 -2.81 -0.54
N VAL A 120 -6.55 -1.48 -0.46
CA VAL A 120 -7.78 -0.67 -0.67
C VAL A 120 -7.68 0.24 -1.88
N THR A 121 -6.46 0.63 -2.28
CA THR A 121 -6.26 1.55 -3.41
C THR A 121 -5.94 0.86 -4.73
N ILE A 122 -5.37 -0.35 -4.70
CA ILE A 122 -4.97 -1.08 -5.91
C ILE A 122 -6.06 -2.09 -6.28
N PRO A 123 -6.76 -1.92 -7.41
CA PRO A 123 -7.91 -2.77 -7.79
C PRO A 123 -7.66 -4.27 -7.79
N GLN A 124 -6.41 -4.69 -7.99
CA GLN A 124 -5.98 -6.08 -8.05
C GLN A 124 -5.75 -6.71 -6.67
N PHE A 125 -5.79 -5.91 -5.61
CA PHE A 125 -5.73 -6.37 -4.23
C PHE A 125 -7.02 -6.04 -3.45
N THR A 126 -7.89 -5.20 -4.01
CA THR A 126 -9.18 -4.88 -3.39
C THR A 126 -10.07 -6.10 -3.30
N ALA A 127 -10.66 -6.30 -2.12
CA ALA A 127 -11.57 -7.39 -1.81
C ALA A 127 -12.94 -6.84 -1.40
N HIS A 128 -14.00 -7.64 -1.47
CA HIS A 128 -15.31 -7.23 -0.98
C HIS A 128 -15.34 -7.14 0.55
N PHE A 129 -14.67 -8.10 1.21
CA PHE A 129 -14.58 -8.18 2.67
C PHE A 129 -13.13 -8.18 3.14
N TYR A 130 -12.89 -7.44 4.23
CA TYR A 130 -11.62 -7.34 4.93
C TYR A 130 -11.78 -7.95 6.31
N VAL A 131 -11.07 -9.05 6.57
CA VAL A 131 -11.18 -9.85 7.79
C VAL A 131 -9.93 -9.67 8.63
N VAL A 132 -10.07 -9.14 9.84
CA VAL A 132 -8.96 -9.02 10.79
C VAL A 132 -8.88 -10.29 11.61
N ILE A 133 -7.74 -10.98 11.51
CA ILE A 133 -7.47 -12.18 12.31
C ILE A 133 -6.46 -11.81 13.39
N ALA A 134 -6.88 -11.91 14.65
CA ALA A 134 -5.98 -11.78 15.78
C ALA A 134 -5.28 -13.11 16.02
N ILE A 135 -3.97 -13.05 16.24
CA ILE A 135 -3.12 -14.20 16.55
C ILE A 135 -2.42 -13.91 17.88
N ASP A 136 -2.63 -14.79 18.85
CA ASP A 136 -1.90 -14.80 20.12
C ASP A 136 -1.15 -16.12 20.23
N ASP A 137 0.11 -16.10 19.77
CA ASP A 137 0.97 -17.29 19.72
C ASP A 137 1.35 -17.78 21.13
N ASP A 138 1.47 -16.85 22.09
CA ASP A 138 1.77 -17.16 23.50
C ASP A 138 0.62 -17.92 24.17
N LEU A 139 -0.62 -17.51 23.88
CA LEU A 139 -1.82 -18.20 24.35
C LEU A 139 -2.22 -19.39 23.46
N GLY A 140 -1.59 -19.55 22.30
CA GLY A 140 -1.92 -20.61 21.34
C GLY A 140 -3.34 -20.48 20.79
N ILE A 141 -3.82 -19.26 20.58
CA ILE A 141 -5.16 -18.99 20.07
C ILE A 141 -5.14 -17.96 18.93
N ALA A 142 -6.07 -18.09 18.01
CA ALA A 142 -6.30 -17.10 16.95
C ALA A 142 -7.78 -17.03 16.62
N GLY A 143 -8.23 -15.94 15.98
CA GLY A 143 -9.65 -15.82 15.65
C GLY A 143 -10.02 -14.53 14.94
N ILE A 144 -11.25 -14.49 14.45
CA ILE A 144 -11.80 -13.29 13.80
C ILE A 144 -12.00 -12.21 14.88
N LYS A 145 -11.27 -11.11 14.70
CA LYS A 145 -11.32 -9.94 15.57
C LYS A 145 -12.35 -8.92 15.10
N GLY A 146 -12.60 -8.88 13.79
CA GLY A 146 -13.62 -8.04 13.17
C GLY A 146 -13.57 -8.11 11.66
N VAL A 147 -14.70 -7.76 11.02
CA VAL A 147 -14.85 -7.74 9.57
C VAL A 147 -15.38 -6.38 9.12
N ASN A 148 -14.98 -5.95 7.93
CA ASN A 148 -15.52 -4.76 7.27
C ASN A 148 -15.70 -5.00 5.76
N ARG A 149 -16.62 -4.25 5.15
CA ARG A 149 -16.83 -4.24 3.70
C ARG A 149 -16.03 -3.14 3.03
N TYR A 150 -15.65 -3.35 1.77
CA TYR A 150 -14.93 -2.36 0.97
C TYR A 150 -15.60 -0.98 0.94
N ASP A 151 -16.90 -0.95 0.66
CA ASP A 151 -17.68 0.28 0.49
C ASP A 151 -17.79 1.12 1.77
N GLN A 152 -17.67 0.50 2.94
CA GLN A 152 -17.59 1.21 4.22
C GLN A 152 -16.15 1.61 4.54
N LEU A 153 -15.19 0.72 4.31
CA LEU A 153 -13.79 0.97 4.57
C LEU A 153 -13.26 2.17 3.79
N VAL A 154 -13.62 2.30 2.51
CA VAL A 154 -13.24 3.46 1.66
C VAL A 154 -13.78 4.78 2.21
N LYS A 155 -14.98 4.79 2.79
CA LYS A 155 -15.55 6.00 3.42
C LYS A 155 -14.82 6.35 4.71
N ASP A 156 -14.41 5.35 5.49
CA ASP A 156 -13.71 5.57 6.76
C ASP A 156 -12.28 6.08 6.54
N ILE A 157 -11.60 5.65 5.47
CA ILE A 157 -10.22 6.06 5.18
C ILE A 157 -10.11 7.37 4.40
N SER A 158 -11.20 7.90 3.84
CA SER A 158 -11.15 9.05 2.92
C SER A 158 -10.49 10.30 3.53
N ASN A 159 -10.56 10.45 4.86
CA ASN A 159 -10.04 11.60 5.59
C ASN A 159 -8.81 11.25 6.45
N LEU A 160 -8.25 10.05 6.29
CA LEU A 160 -7.11 9.60 7.07
C LEU A 160 -5.80 9.84 6.33
N VAL A 161 -4.79 10.27 7.09
CA VAL A 161 -3.43 10.42 6.59
C VAL A 161 -2.74 9.06 6.65
N VAL A 162 -2.15 8.66 5.54
CA VAL A 162 -1.35 7.43 5.44
C VAL A 162 -0.06 7.61 6.24
N GLY A 163 0.32 6.59 7.01
CA GLY A 163 1.59 6.53 7.73
C GLY A 163 2.79 6.49 6.77
N SER A 164 3.99 6.72 7.31
CA SER A 164 5.25 6.64 6.53
C SER A 164 5.53 5.24 5.99
N ASP A 165 4.91 4.22 6.57
CA ASP A 165 5.00 2.81 6.18
C ASP A 165 3.93 2.40 5.15
N GLN A 166 3.22 3.38 4.57
CA GLN A 166 2.12 3.15 3.63
C GLN A 166 0.94 2.35 4.23
N THR A 167 0.71 2.47 5.53
CA THR A 167 -0.45 1.88 6.21
C THR A 167 -1.39 2.95 6.76
N TYR A 168 -2.68 2.63 6.82
CA TYR A 168 -3.66 3.38 7.61
C TYR A 168 -3.77 2.74 8.99
N GLU A 169 -3.71 3.56 10.04
CA GLU A 169 -4.04 3.12 11.40
C GLU A 169 -5.54 3.37 11.64
N LEU A 170 -6.31 2.28 11.77
CA LEU A 170 -7.76 2.34 11.92
C LEU A 170 -8.17 1.79 13.29
N PRO A 171 -9.10 2.44 14.02
CA PRO A 171 -9.70 1.84 15.20
C PRO A 171 -10.40 0.53 14.82
N LEU A 172 -10.18 -0.54 15.59
CA LEU A 172 -10.87 -1.82 15.44
C LEU A 172 -12.39 -1.67 15.47
N SER A 173 -12.91 -0.66 16.18
CA SER A 173 -14.34 -0.32 16.18
C SER A 173 -14.94 -0.01 14.81
N ARG A 174 -14.11 0.19 13.76
CA ARG A 174 -14.55 0.28 12.36
C ARG A 174 -14.84 -1.07 11.72
N PHE A 175 -14.28 -2.15 12.26
CA PHE A 175 -14.55 -3.53 11.84
C PHE A 175 -15.73 -4.08 12.64
N THR A 176 -16.92 -3.58 12.32
CA THR A 176 -18.13 -3.81 13.13
C THR A 176 -18.79 -5.16 12.90
N MET A 177 -18.50 -5.83 11.79
CA MET A 177 -19.13 -7.11 11.46
C MET A 177 -18.44 -8.27 12.20
N SER A 178 -19.24 -9.21 12.69
CA SER A 178 -18.78 -10.49 13.25
C SER A 178 -18.54 -11.53 12.15
N GLY A 179 -17.95 -12.68 12.52
CA GLY A 179 -17.82 -13.81 11.60
C GLY A 179 -19.18 -14.36 11.16
N ASP A 180 -20.17 -14.36 12.04
CA ASP A 180 -21.57 -14.70 11.70
C ASP A 180 -22.19 -13.76 10.67
N ASP A 181 -21.97 -12.45 10.80
CA ASP A 181 -22.44 -11.48 9.81
C ASP A 181 -21.77 -11.71 8.45
N LEU A 182 -20.47 -12.06 8.45
CA LEU A 182 -19.75 -12.42 7.24
C LEU A 182 -20.35 -13.67 6.58
N LEU A 183 -20.63 -14.74 7.33
CA LEU A 183 -21.25 -15.96 6.78
C LEU A 183 -22.64 -15.68 6.19
N LEU A 184 -23.43 -14.85 6.86
CA LEU A 184 -24.74 -14.44 6.35
C LEU A 184 -24.60 -13.69 5.02
N ASP A 185 -23.71 -12.70 4.95
CA ASP A 185 -23.48 -11.90 3.75
C ASP A 185 -22.95 -12.77 2.60
N LEU A 186 -22.01 -13.69 2.87
CA LEU A 186 -21.47 -14.59 1.85
C LEU A 186 -22.54 -15.49 1.20
N GLN A 187 -23.63 -15.80 1.92
CA GLN A 187 -24.70 -16.67 1.43
C GLN A 187 -25.88 -15.90 0.84
N CYS A 188 -26.13 -14.68 1.31
CA CYS A 188 -27.35 -13.93 1.02
C CYS A 188 -27.13 -12.71 0.11
N LEU A 189 -25.92 -12.15 0.08
CA LEU A 189 -25.60 -10.95 -0.68
C LEU A 189 -25.14 -11.31 -2.09
N SER A 190 -25.37 -10.42 -3.05
CA SER A 190 -24.75 -10.52 -4.38
C SER A 190 -23.47 -9.66 -4.46
N PRO A 191 -22.40 -10.11 -5.12
CA PRO A 191 -21.15 -9.33 -5.25
C PRO A 191 -21.34 -7.93 -5.83
N GLU A 192 -22.34 -7.76 -6.71
CA GLU A 192 -22.70 -6.47 -7.32
C GLU A 192 -23.14 -5.41 -6.29
N GLU A 193 -23.55 -5.81 -5.09
CA GLU A 193 -23.91 -4.91 -3.99
C GLU A 193 -22.69 -4.28 -3.29
N ILE A 194 -21.49 -4.82 -3.53
CA ILE A 194 -20.21 -4.26 -3.07
C ILE A 194 -19.38 -3.96 -4.32
N PRO A 195 -19.60 -2.82 -5.00
CA PRO A 195 -18.91 -2.51 -6.24
C PRO A 195 -17.41 -2.34 -5.98
N LEU A 196 -16.60 -3.20 -6.58
CA LEU A 196 -15.16 -3.07 -6.61
C LEU A 196 -14.72 -2.15 -7.76
N PRO A 197 -13.56 -1.47 -7.63
CA PRO A 197 -13.02 -0.65 -8.71
C PRO A 197 -12.72 -1.52 -9.93
N GLU A 198 -12.98 -0.98 -11.12
CA GLU A 198 -12.65 -1.70 -12.37
C GLU A 198 -11.15 -1.91 -12.46
N ILE A 199 -10.74 -3.15 -12.71
CA ILE A 199 -9.34 -3.50 -12.97
C ILE A 199 -8.99 -2.97 -14.36
N PRO A 200 -8.08 -1.99 -14.50
CA PRO A 200 -7.61 -1.55 -15.80
C PRO A 200 -7.05 -2.76 -16.55
N GLN A 201 -7.37 -2.90 -17.85
CA GLN A 201 -6.98 -4.08 -18.63
C GLN A 201 -5.49 -4.41 -18.39
N PRO A 202 -5.18 -5.56 -17.77
CA PRO A 202 -3.83 -5.83 -17.33
C PRO A 202 -2.95 -6.05 -18.55
N SER A 203 -2.02 -5.12 -18.80
CA SER A 203 -0.80 -5.50 -19.51
C SER A 203 -0.10 -6.55 -18.65
N GLN A 204 0.51 -7.56 -19.25
CA GLN A 204 1.20 -8.65 -18.51
C GLN A 204 2.29 -8.15 -17.54
N ASP A 205 2.71 -6.89 -17.68
CA ASP A 205 3.72 -6.24 -16.84
C ASP A 205 3.12 -5.41 -15.67
N TYR A 206 1.78 -5.27 -15.58
CA TYR A 206 1.12 -4.41 -14.58
C TYR A 206 1.50 -4.76 -13.13
N ILE A 207 1.37 -6.03 -12.74
CA ILE A 207 1.62 -6.43 -11.35
C ILE A 207 3.11 -6.34 -11.01
N LYS A 208 4.00 -6.57 -11.99
CA LYS A 208 5.45 -6.38 -11.79
C LYS A 208 5.78 -4.92 -11.55
N ASP A 209 5.22 -4.02 -12.36
CA ASP A 209 5.37 -2.58 -12.19
C ASP A 209 4.84 -2.13 -10.81
N VAL A 210 3.67 -2.63 -10.37
CA VAL A 210 3.12 -2.35 -9.04
C VAL A 210 4.03 -2.83 -7.92
N ILE A 211 4.58 -4.04 -8.01
CA ILE A 211 5.51 -4.57 -7.00
C ILE A 211 6.80 -3.75 -6.98
N GLU A 212 7.29 -3.31 -8.14
CA GLU A 212 8.46 -2.43 -8.22
C GLU A 212 8.17 -1.09 -7.53
N ILE A 213 6.98 -0.50 -7.77
CA ILE A 213 6.52 0.74 -7.11
C ILE A 213 6.41 0.55 -5.59
N LEU A 214 5.80 -0.53 -5.12
CA LEU A 214 5.63 -0.79 -3.69
C LEU A 214 6.97 -1.06 -2.96
N ASN A 215 7.98 -1.56 -3.68
CA ASN A 215 9.35 -1.72 -3.15
C ASN A 215 10.19 -0.44 -3.24
N GLN A 216 9.77 0.57 -4.00
CA GLN A 216 10.50 1.82 -4.13
C GLN A 216 10.22 2.74 -2.95
N GLN A 217 11.28 3.31 -2.39
CA GLN A 217 11.16 4.42 -1.45
C GLN A 217 10.55 5.63 -2.18
N ALA A 218 9.36 6.04 -1.77
CA ALA A 218 8.67 7.20 -2.34
C ALA A 218 9.08 8.49 -1.62
N ILE A 219 9.27 9.58 -2.37
CA ILE A 219 9.54 10.92 -1.82
C ILE A 219 8.22 11.55 -1.38
N ASN A 220 8.19 12.14 -0.17
CA ASN A 220 7.01 12.88 0.28
C ASN A 220 6.94 14.23 -0.44
N VAL A 221 6.13 14.30 -1.51
CA VAL A 221 5.96 15.51 -2.33
C VAL A 221 5.47 16.72 -1.52
N GLY A 222 4.71 16.51 -0.44
CA GLY A 222 4.24 17.57 0.45
C GLY A 222 5.36 18.20 1.28
N GLN A 223 6.19 17.40 1.94
CA GLN A 223 7.38 17.91 2.65
C GLN A 223 8.36 18.54 1.66
N TRP A 224 8.52 17.92 0.49
CA TRP A 224 9.34 18.41 -0.59
C TRP A 224 8.86 19.78 -1.14
N LEU A 225 7.54 19.98 -1.27
CA LEU A 225 6.90 21.26 -1.63
C LEU A 225 7.19 22.39 -0.63
N TYR A 226 7.41 22.07 0.64
CA TYR A 226 7.79 23.04 1.67
C TYR A 226 9.31 23.26 1.77
N ASN A 227 10.05 22.91 0.72
CA ASN A 227 11.51 23.07 0.64
C ASN A 227 12.26 22.29 1.74
N GLN A 228 11.65 21.21 2.23
CA GLN A 228 12.27 20.24 3.12
C GLN A 228 12.61 19.03 2.27
N ILE A 229 13.90 18.82 2.00
CA ILE A 229 14.37 17.56 1.41
C ILE A 229 14.25 16.52 2.52
N ASP A 230 13.41 15.50 2.32
CA ASP A 230 13.39 14.34 3.21
C ASP A 230 14.68 13.51 3.02
N GLU A 231 15.00 12.66 4.00
CA GLU A 231 16.21 11.82 3.97
C GLU A 231 16.29 10.97 2.69
N LEU A 232 15.13 10.58 2.16
CA LEU A 232 14.96 9.81 0.92
C LEU A 232 15.34 10.60 -0.33
N ALA A 233 14.97 11.88 -0.44
CA ALA A 233 15.36 12.70 -1.58
C ALA A 233 16.89 12.96 -1.60
N GLN A 234 17.55 13.00 -0.44
CA GLN A 234 19.02 13.00 -0.37
C GLN A 234 19.63 11.66 -0.83
N GLU A 235 19.09 10.54 -0.38
CA GLU A 235 19.52 9.20 -0.80
C GLU A 235 19.36 9.01 -2.32
N LEU A 236 18.22 9.43 -2.87
CA LEU A 236 17.92 9.41 -4.30
C LEU A 236 18.68 10.47 -5.12
N SER A 237 19.58 11.24 -4.49
CA SER A 237 20.45 12.23 -5.13
C SER A 237 19.69 13.35 -5.85
N TRP A 238 18.51 13.72 -5.37
CA TRP A 238 17.80 14.90 -5.87
C TRP A 238 18.47 16.19 -5.37
N GLN A 239 18.62 17.16 -6.28
CA GLN A 239 19.24 18.45 -5.98
C GLN A 239 18.25 19.58 -6.21
N LEU A 240 18.05 20.42 -5.18
CA LEU A 240 17.24 21.62 -5.29
C LEU A 240 17.89 22.63 -6.24
N LEU A 241 17.09 23.18 -7.14
CA LEU A 241 17.53 24.28 -7.98
C LEU A 241 17.38 25.60 -7.22
N PRO A 242 18.41 26.44 -7.17
CA PRO A 242 18.29 27.76 -6.59
C PRO A 242 17.28 28.60 -7.39
N ALA A 243 16.61 29.53 -6.71
CA ALA A 243 15.70 30.46 -7.37
C ALA A 243 16.41 31.21 -8.52
N PRO A 244 15.71 31.46 -9.63
CA PRO A 244 16.31 32.11 -10.80
C PRO A 244 16.86 33.48 -10.43
N SER A 245 18.19 33.58 -10.39
CA SER A 245 18.92 34.79 -10.01
C SER A 245 19.54 35.44 -11.25
N PRO A 246 19.37 36.75 -11.49
CA PRO A 246 19.90 37.44 -12.68
C PRO A 246 21.43 37.37 -12.82
N ALA A 247 22.15 37.02 -11.75
CA ALA A 247 23.60 37.07 -11.63
C ALA A 247 24.35 35.83 -12.17
N LEU A 248 23.66 34.77 -12.59
CA LEU A 248 24.29 33.45 -12.86
C LEU A 248 24.76 33.22 -14.31
N ARG A 249 24.96 34.24 -15.14
CA ARG A 249 25.14 34.12 -16.61
C ARG A 249 26.41 33.42 -17.15
N PHE A 250 27.24 32.77 -16.33
CA PHE A 250 28.58 32.33 -16.77
C PHE A 250 28.91 30.83 -16.67
N SER A 251 27.95 29.96 -16.38
CA SER A 251 28.08 28.51 -16.59
C SER A 251 26.72 27.93 -16.94
N ARG A 252 26.63 27.06 -17.96
CA ARG A 252 25.44 26.23 -18.23
C ARG A 252 25.17 25.36 -17.01
N ASN A 253 24.39 25.88 -16.09
CA ASN A 253 23.95 25.16 -14.91
C ASN A 253 22.54 24.60 -15.16
N PRO A 254 22.14 23.54 -14.43
CA PRO A 254 20.85 22.89 -14.62
C PRO A 254 19.65 23.86 -14.54
N ALA A 255 19.77 24.97 -13.78
CA ALA A 255 18.73 25.98 -13.66
C ALA A 255 18.53 26.82 -14.94
N GLN A 256 19.61 27.15 -15.64
CA GLN A 256 19.55 27.87 -16.93
C GLN A 256 18.96 27.01 -18.03
N GLU A 257 19.39 25.75 -18.10
CA GLU A 257 18.85 24.77 -19.04
C GLU A 257 17.34 24.60 -18.83
N LEU A 258 16.90 24.49 -17.58
CA LEU A 258 15.47 24.45 -17.27
C LEU A 258 14.76 25.73 -17.73
N ALA A 259 15.34 26.91 -17.52
CA ALA A 259 14.75 28.16 -17.98
C ALA A 259 14.61 28.21 -19.51
N GLU A 260 15.59 27.69 -20.27
CA GLU A 260 15.51 27.55 -21.72
C GLU A 260 14.39 26.57 -22.12
N ILE A 261 14.29 25.41 -21.48
CA ILE A 261 13.23 24.44 -21.75
C ILE A 261 11.84 25.03 -21.47
N LEU A 262 11.69 25.76 -20.36
CA LEU A 262 10.43 26.42 -20.02
C LEU A 262 10.06 27.59 -20.94
N THR A 263 10.98 28.12 -21.74
CA THR A 263 10.62 29.08 -22.80
C THR A 263 10.01 28.40 -24.03
N ILE A 264 10.24 27.10 -24.18
CA ILE A 264 9.71 26.28 -25.28
C ILE A 264 8.35 25.70 -24.87
N ILE A 265 8.21 25.32 -23.61
CA ILE A 265 6.99 24.75 -23.04
C ILE A 265 6.10 25.91 -22.56
N ASP A 266 4.98 26.15 -23.24
CA ASP A 266 4.03 27.24 -22.93
C ASP A 266 3.20 26.95 -21.66
N ILE A 267 3.87 26.87 -20.51
CA ILE A 267 3.26 26.61 -19.19
C ILE A 267 3.58 27.78 -18.25
N GLU A 268 2.54 28.37 -17.67
CA GLU A 268 2.68 29.37 -16.61
C GLU A 268 3.03 28.70 -15.28
N ILE A 269 4.29 28.84 -14.85
CA ILE A 269 4.78 28.31 -13.58
C ILE A 269 4.83 29.43 -12.54
N PRO A 270 4.14 29.28 -11.39
CA PRO A 270 4.19 30.28 -10.32
C PRO A 270 5.60 30.51 -9.79
N ALA A 271 5.87 31.74 -9.32
CA ALA A 271 7.15 32.08 -8.70
C ALA A 271 7.43 31.27 -7.40
N ALA A 272 6.37 30.78 -6.75
CA ALA A 272 6.45 29.93 -5.56
C ALA A 272 6.78 28.46 -5.88
N ALA A 273 6.90 28.08 -7.15
CA ALA A 273 7.17 26.70 -7.53
C ALA A 273 8.56 26.24 -7.08
N VAL A 274 8.60 25.07 -6.43
CA VAL A 274 9.82 24.38 -6.07
C VAL A 274 10.33 23.64 -7.29
N ARG A 275 11.66 23.64 -7.48
CA ARG A 275 12.32 23.05 -8.65
C ARG A 275 13.46 22.18 -8.17
N SER A 276 13.54 20.97 -8.70
CA SER A 276 14.67 20.06 -8.48
C SER A 276 15.08 19.38 -9.77
N TYR A 277 16.25 18.75 -9.72
CA TYR A 277 16.68 17.85 -10.77
C TYR A 277 17.41 16.64 -10.20
N ARG A 278 17.49 15.60 -11.00
CA ARG A 278 18.30 14.42 -10.77
C ARG A 278 19.01 14.03 -12.06
N ASP A 279 20.32 13.83 -11.96
CA ASP A 279 21.12 13.22 -13.01
C ASP A 279 21.22 11.71 -12.80
N PHE A 280 21.07 10.94 -13.87
CA PHE A 280 21.18 9.48 -13.83
C PHE A 280 21.68 8.93 -15.16
N GLN A 281 22.11 7.66 -15.17
CA GLN A 281 22.53 6.98 -16.40
C GLN A 281 21.54 5.89 -16.77
N LEU A 282 21.07 5.89 -18.02
CA LEU A 282 20.25 4.81 -18.57
C LEU A 282 20.99 4.19 -19.76
N ALA A 283 21.35 2.91 -19.67
CA ALA A 283 22.14 2.21 -20.69
C ALA A 283 23.43 2.96 -21.10
N GLY A 284 24.11 3.59 -20.14
CA GLY A 284 25.33 4.39 -20.35
C GLY A 284 25.10 5.80 -20.90
N ILE A 285 23.83 6.24 -21.00
CA ILE A 285 23.46 7.55 -21.52
C ILE A 285 23.10 8.46 -20.35
N PRO A 286 23.80 9.59 -20.18
CA PRO A 286 23.52 10.50 -19.07
C PRO A 286 22.24 11.31 -19.39
N LEU A 287 21.25 11.14 -18.52
CA LEU A 287 19.94 11.79 -18.57
C LEU A 287 19.75 12.67 -17.34
N ARG A 288 18.89 13.67 -17.49
CA ARG A 288 18.47 14.57 -16.42
C ARG A 288 16.95 14.61 -16.35
N LEU A 289 16.40 14.36 -15.18
CA LEU A 289 14.99 14.54 -14.89
C LEU A 289 14.82 15.80 -14.04
N TYR A 290 14.00 16.74 -14.50
CA TYR A 290 13.55 17.88 -13.71
C TYR A 290 12.17 17.60 -13.13
N ALA A 291 11.96 18.01 -11.89
CA ALA A 291 10.65 18.03 -11.26
C ALA A 291 10.34 19.45 -10.78
N ILE A 292 9.18 19.96 -11.17
CA ILE A 292 8.69 21.28 -10.78
C ILE A 292 7.35 21.10 -10.10
N THR A 293 7.18 21.64 -8.91
CA THR A 293 5.94 21.49 -8.14
C THR A 293 5.46 22.79 -7.54
N TRP A 294 4.15 22.98 -7.50
CA TRP A 294 3.51 24.13 -6.84
C TRP A 294 2.09 23.81 -6.38
N GLN A 295 1.59 24.60 -5.43
CA GLN A 295 0.19 24.53 -4.98
C GLN A 295 -0.70 25.42 -5.85
N LEU A 296 -1.92 24.95 -6.13
CA LEU A 296 -2.94 25.73 -6.83
C LEU A 296 -3.63 26.69 -5.84
N PRO A 297 -3.74 27.99 -6.17
CA PRO A 297 -4.42 28.94 -5.29
C PRO A 297 -5.95 28.78 -5.32
N GLN A 298 -6.49 28.19 -4.24
CA GLN A 298 -7.84 28.30 -3.65
C GLN A 298 -8.99 27.39 -4.16
N PHE A 299 -9.61 26.61 -3.25
CA PHE A 299 -10.93 26.84 -2.63
C PHE A 299 -11.41 25.72 -1.66
N GLU A 300 -10.61 24.68 -1.40
CA GLU A 300 -10.99 23.57 -0.49
C GLU A 300 -9.89 23.25 0.55
N PRO A 301 -10.20 22.56 1.68
CA PRO A 301 -9.27 22.35 2.79
C PRO A 301 -8.10 21.42 2.47
N GLU A 302 -8.11 20.76 1.31
CA GLU A 302 -7.03 19.90 0.82
C GLU A 302 -6.40 20.60 -0.38
N GLY A 303 -5.14 21.04 -0.21
CA GLY A 303 -4.45 21.85 -1.21
C GLY A 303 -4.05 21.03 -2.43
N ASP A 304 -4.80 21.19 -3.53
CA ASP A 304 -4.40 20.66 -4.83
C ASP A 304 -3.01 21.17 -5.23
N TRP A 305 -2.17 20.27 -5.72
CA TRP A 305 -0.82 20.54 -6.20
C TRP A 305 -0.65 20.13 -7.65
N THR A 306 0.30 20.75 -8.32
CA THR A 306 0.70 20.40 -9.69
C THR A 306 2.15 19.95 -9.68
N ILE A 307 2.45 18.90 -10.45
CA ILE A 307 3.82 18.49 -10.78
C ILE A 307 4.03 18.51 -12.29
N VAL A 308 5.20 18.98 -12.69
CA VAL A 308 5.69 18.91 -14.07
C VAL A 308 7.00 18.16 -14.05
N LEU A 309 7.05 17.05 -14.79
CA LEU A 309 8.24 16.24 -14.98
C LEU A 309 8.79 16.44 -16.39
N ILE A 310 10.09 16.76 -16.49
CA ILE A 310 10.76 17.01 -17.78
C ILE A 310 11.99 16.12 -17.86
N LEU A 311 11.99 15.19 -18.80
CA LEU A 311 13.15 14.34 -19.08
C LEU A 311 13.97 14.92 -20.24
N GLY A 312 15.24 15.20 -19.97
CA GLY A 312 16.23 15.67 -20.95
C GLY A 312 17.49 14.81 -20.97
N ALA A 313 18.32 15.00 -21.98
CA ALA A 313 19.69 14.48 -21.99
C ALA A 313 20.62 15.49 -21.35
N SER A 314 21.67 15.04 -20.65
CA SER A 314 22.64 15.97 -20.05
C SER A 314 23.32 16.86 -21.11
N PRO A 315 23.82 18.06 -20.75
CA PRO A 315 24.34 19.04 -21.70
C PRO A 315 25.32 18.46 -22.72
N GLY A 316 25.00 18.61 -24.01
CA GLY A 316 25.82 18.12 -25.12
C GLY A 316 25.35 16.80 -25.74
N ASN A 317 24.33 16.15 -25.17
CA ASN A 317 23.73 14.94 -25.72
C ASN A 317 22.32 15.21 -26.25
N THR A 318 21.89 14.42 -27.23
CA THR A 318 20.48 14.37 -27.65
C THR A 318 19.84 13.15 -27.02
N PRO A 319 18.59 13.24 -26.52
CA PRO A 319 17.90 12.07 -26.01
C PRO A 319 17.78 11.04 -27.14
N PRO A 320 18.12 9.77 -26.90
CA PRO A 320 17.95 8.70 -27.87
C PRO A 320 16.52 8.66 -28.41
N SER A 321 16.40 8.47 -29.73
CA SER A 321 15.10 8.26 -30.36
C SER A 321 14.41 7.04 -29.73
N GLY A 322 13.20 7.24 -29.20
CA GLY A 322 12.38 6.15 -28.65
C GLY A 322 12.29 6.11 -27.13
N ILE A 323 12.99 6.98 -26.39
CA ILE A 323 12.75 7.13 -24.95
C ILE A 323 11.37 7.75 -24.73
N LYS A 324 10.57 7.12 -23.86
CA LYS A 324 9.29 7.63 -23.39
C LYS A 324 9.33 7.74 -21.88
N LEU A 325 8.96 8.90 -21.35
CA LEU A 325 8.67 9.05 -19.93
C LEU A 325 7.25 8.55 -19.70
N ARG A 326 7.10 7.50 -18.90
CA ARG A 326 5.81 7.00 -18.43
C ARG A 326 5.65 7.43 -16.98
N ILE A 327 4.57 8.13 -16.69
CA ILE A 327 4.15 8.47 -15.33
C ILE A 327 2.97 7.56 -15.03
N THR A 328 3.04 6.84 -13.92
CA THR A 328 1.97 5.94 -13.48
C THR A 328 1.77 6.17 -12.00
N ASP A 329 0.53 6.30 -11.59
CA ASP A 329 0.15 6.11 -10.20
C ASP A 329 -0.06 4.60 -9.94
N PHE A 330 -0.50 4.27 -8.72
CA PHE A 330 -0.83 2.89 -8.35
C PHE A 330 -2.03 2.33 -9.15
N THR A 331 -2.85 3.19 -9.77
CA THR A 331 -3.94 2.79 -10.66
C THR A 331 -3.53 2.67 -12.13
N MET A 332 -2.30 3.05 -12.48
CA MET A 332 -1.81 3.23 -13.85
C MET A 332 -2.61 4.23 -14.70
N VAL A 333 -3.28 5.18 -14.06
CA VAL A 333 -4.04 6.24 -14.73
C VAL A 333 -3.40 7.60 -14.41
N LEU A 334 -2.49 8.04 -15.28
CA LEU A 334 -2.03 9.43 -15.39
C LEU A 334 -1.76 9.83 -16.85
#